data_AF-A0A1C5MYD8-F1
#
_entry.id   AF-A0A1C5MYD8-F1
#
_cell.length_a   1.000
_cell.length_b   1.000
_cell.length_c   1.000
_cell.angle_alpha   90.00
_cell.angle_beta   90.00
_cell.angle_gamma   90.00
#
_symmetry.space_group_name_H-M   'P 1'
#
loop_
_entity.id
_entity.type
_entity.pdbx_description
1 polymer ?
#
loop_
_entity_poly.entity_id
_entity_poly.type
_entity_poly.pdbx_seq_one_letter_code
_entity_poly.pdbx_strand_id
1 'polypeptide(L)' 'MTKPVFDDEFKQGVVDYVNQHPEESKISIAKKFGIADSTIHKWVRAASKNGNKIES' A
#
# COMPACT_ATOMS: atom_id res chain seq x y z
N MET A 1 6.39 21.66 -2.06
CA MET A 1 6.56 20.22 -2.36
C MET A 1 5.22 19.68 -2.84
N THR A 2 5.15 19.23 -4.09
CA THR A 2 3.97 18.51 -4.60
C THR A 2 3.93 17.14 -3.94
N LYS A 3 2.80 16.78 -3.32
CA LYS A 3 2.63 15.44 -2.78
C LYS A 3 2.61 14.47 -3.98
N PRO A 4 3.37 13.37 -3.97
CA PRO A 4 3.23 12.35 -4.99
C PRO A 4 1.79 11.84 -4.96
N VAL A 5 1.13 11.89 -6.11
CA VAL A 5 -0.19 11.32 -6.31
C VAL A 5 0.03 9.95 -6.91
N PHE A 6 -0.35 8.92 -6.16
CA PHE A 6 -0.37 7.55 -6.65
C PHE A 6 -1.77 7.26 -7.18
N ASP A 7 -1.86 6.62 -8.35
CA ASP A 7 -3.11 6.09 -8.87
C ASP A 7 -3.59 4.89 -8.05
N ASP A 8 -4.86 4.54 -8.20
CA ASP A 8 -5.48 3.47 -7.41
C ASP A 8 -5.00 2.07 -7.81
N GLU A 9 -4.60 1.89 -9.06
CA GLU A 9 -4.04 0.62 -9.54
C GLU A 9 -2.73 0.30 -8.83
N PHE A 10 -1.84 1.30 -8.71
CA PHE A 10 -0.60 1.19 -7.96
C PHE A 10 -0.85 0.93 -6.48
N LYS A 11 -1.78 1.69 -5.85
CA LYS A 11 -2.13 1.48 -4.43
C LYS A 11 -2.64 0.07 -4.18
N GLN A 12 -3.54 -0.41 -5.04
CA GLN A 12 -4.12 -1.73 -4.93
C GLN A 12 -3.06 -2.82 -5.14
N GLY A 13 -2.21 -2.68 -6.15
CA GLY A 13 -1.10 -3.61 -6.39
C GLY A 13 -0.14 -3.72 -5.21
N VAL A 14 0.17 -2.61 -4.52
CA VAL A 14 0.99 -2.65 -3.30
C VAL A 14 0.27 -3.36 -2.15
N VAL A 15 -1.02 -3.14 -1.96
CA VAL A 15 -1.80 -3.84 -0.92
C VAL A 15 -1.89 -5.33 -1.21
N ASP A 16 -2.16 -5.72 -2.45
CA ASP A 16 -2.24 -7.12 -2.84
C ASP A 16 -0.89 -7.82 -2.67
N TYR A 17 0.23 -7.13 -2.97
CA TYR A 17 1.57 -7.64 -2.68
C TYR A 17 1.78 -7.89 -1.18
N VAL A 18 1.35 -6.96 -0.31
CA VAL A 18 1.45 -7.14 1.16
C VAL A 18 0.64 -8.37 1.62
N ASN A 19 -0.53 -8.61 1.02
CA ASN A 19 -1.37 -9.75 1.37
C ASN A 19 -0.81 -11.09 0.84
N GLN A 20 -0.13 -11.06 -0.32
CA GLN A 20 0.52 -12.23 -0.92
C GLN A 20 1.83 -12.61 -0.21
N HIS A 21 2.48 -11.65 0.44
CA HIS A 21 3.76 -11.81 1.13
C HIS A 21 3.65 -11.51 2.64
N PRO A 22 2.87 -12.27 3.41
CA PRO A 22 2.75 -12.07 4.86
C PRO A 22 4.08 -12.28 5.61
N GLU A 23 5.03 -13.02 5.01
CA GLU A 23 6.39 -13.18 5.52
C GLU A 23 7.26 -11.91 5.39
N GLU A 24 6.94 -11.02 4.45
CA GLU A 24 7.68 -9.78 4.25
C GLU A 24 7.16 -8.66 5.16
N SER A 25 8.09 -7.93 5.78
CA SER A 25 7.72 -6.72 6.53
C SER A 25 7.20 -5.64 5.58
N LYS A 26 6.09 -4.99 5.97
CA LYS A 26 5.55 -3.80 5.27
C LYS A 26 6.59 -2.70 5.07
N ILE A 27 7.58 -2.58 5.96
CA ILE A 27 8.68 -1.62 5.84
C ILE A 27 9.61 -1.99 4.68
N SER A 28 9.93 -3.27 4.52
CA SER A 28 10.74 -3.76 3.40
C SER A 28 10.00 -3.58 2.08
N ILE A 29 8.71 -3.89 2.06
CA ILE A 29 7.84 -3.69 0.91
C ILE A 29 7.77 -2.19 0.54
N ALA A 30 7.57 -1.29 1.51
CA ALA A 30 7.55 0.15 1.28
C ALA A 30 8.85 0.66 0.62
N LYS A 31 10.01 0.19 1.11
CA LYS A 31 11.31 0.51 0.50
C LYS A 31 11.43 0.00 -0.94
N LYS A 32 10.94 -1.22 -1.22
CA LYS A 32 10.95 -1.83 -2.56
C LYS A 32 10.13 -1.02 -3.57
N PHE A 33 9.00 -0.47 -3.13
CA PHE A 33 8.13 0.37 -3.95
C PHE A 33 8.44 1.87 -3.89
N GLY A 34 9.48 2.28 -3.15
CA GLY A 34 9.88 3.69 -3.02
C GLY A 34 8.84 4.57 -2.31
N ILE A 35 8.01 4.00 -1.44
CA ILE A 35 6.96 4.70 -0.70
C ILE A 35 7.31 4.81 0.79
N ALA A 36 6.70 5.78 1.47
CA ALA A 36 6.82 5.92 2.91
C ALA A 36 6.11 4.77 3.66
N ASP A 37 6.63 4.40 4.83
CA ASP A 37 6.02 3.39 5.72
C ASP A 37 4.59 3.77 6.13
N SER A 38 4.37 5.06 6.39
CA SER A 38 3.05 5.59 6.78
C SER A 38 2.04 5.47 5.64
N THR A 39 2.49 5.54 4.39
CA THR A 39 1.66 5.39 3.19
C THR A 39 1.14 3.96 3.06
N ILE A 40 2.01 2.96 3.15
CA ILE A 40 1.58 1.55 3.04
C ILE A 40 0.66 1.15 4.20
N HIS A 41 0.91 1.65 5.41
CA HIS A 41 0.03 1.43 6.56
C HIS A 41 -1.37 2.01 6.33
N LYS A 42 -1.46 3.21 5.72
CA LYS A 42 -2.73 3.84 5.39
C LYS A 42 -3.51 3.02 4.36
N TRP A 43 -2.85 2.55 3.30
CA TRP A 43 -3.49 1.77 2.24
C TRP A 43 -3.97 0.41 2.72
N VAL A 44 -3.14 -0.33 3.46
CA VAL A 44 -3.55 -1.63 4.02
C VAL A 44 -4.74 -1.48 4.98
N ARG A 45 -4.78 -0.42 5.80
CA ARG A 45 -5.95 -0.13 6.64
C ARG A 45 -7.20 0.24 5.85
N ALA A 46 -7.06 1.02 4.78
CA ALA A 46 -8.17 1.40 3.92
C ALA A 46 -8.76 0.18 3.21
N ALA A 47 -7.90 -0.64 2.61
CA ALA A 47 -8.31 -1.88 1.94
C ALA A 47 -8.95 -2.86 2.93
N SER A 48 -8.39 -3.04 4.13
CA SER A 48 -8.96 -3.93 5.15
C SER A 48 -10.36 -3.51 5.60
N LYS A 49 -10.68 -2.21 5.60
CA LYS A 49 -12.04 -1.71 5.92
C LYS A 49 -13.04 -1.93 4.78
N ASN A 50 -12.55 -1.99 3.54
CA ASN A 50 -13.38 -2.00 2.33
C ASN A 50 -13.36 -3.36 1.61
N GLY A 51 -13.06 -4.47 2.31
CA GLY A 51 -13.04 -5.80 1.69
C GLY A 51 -11.90 -6.02 0.69
N ASN A 52 -10.72 -5.48 1.01
CA ASN A 52 -9.49 -5.50 0.20
C ASN A 52 -9.49 -4.58 -1.05
N LYS A 53 -10.31 -3.53 -1.08
CA LYS A 53 -10.33 -2.58 -2.20
C LYS A 53 -9.92 -1.17 -1.76
N ILE A 54 -8.94 -0.58 -2.44
CA ILE A 54 -8.63 0.84 -2.35
C ILE A 54 -9.66 1.60 -3.19
N GLU A 55 -10.49 2.41 -2.56
CA GLU A 55 -11.35 3.39 -3.23
C GLU A 55 -10.79 4.77 -2.90
N SER A 56 -10.45 5.56 -3.93
CA SER A 56 -9.98 6.95 -3.78
C SER A 56 -11.07 7.88 -3.23
#